data_AF-A0A7S4T867-F1
#
_entry.id   AF-A0A7S4T867-F1
#
_cell.length_a   1.000
_cell.length_b   1.000
_cell.length_c   1.000
_cell.angle_alpha   90.00
_cell.angle_beta   90.00
_cell.angle_gamma   90.00
#
_symmetry.space_group_name_H-M   'P 1'
#
loop_
_entity.id
_entity.type
_entity.pdbx_description
1 polymer ?
#
loop_
_entity_poly.entity_id
_entity_poly.type
_entity_poly.pdbx_seq_one_letter_code
_entity_poly.pdbx_strand_id
1 'polypeptide(L)'
;MAALIHAPTHFRLLNNPRVGPQQFKVGETNATAHVEANNAINIIRKVSPYGVTPLTEHITDIYDTVSKMASTLVKKGQQAVVVIATDGLPSDAQGHGGKFFSDQFVESLRSLQSLPVWVVIRLCTNDEEVVRFYEELDTTLELNVELIDDFVDEAREVHKHNPWLNYALPLHRCREMGFHDRLFDLLDERTLTKTELYQFCALLFGGLWDGVVDPEIDWDGFMQQLGEMLLSEEHQWSPVSKKVQPWIDMKALNKIYGDNYGLDWLKAVNNGLGIAMLVLAVAVFEVWFMD
;
A
#
# COMPACT_ATOMS: atom_id res chain seq x y z
N MET A 1 2.19 -12.16 -0.81
CA MET A 1 2.05 -11.34 0.41
C MET A 1 1.06 -11.95 1.39
N ALA A 2 -0.24 -12.10 1.05
CA ALA A 2 -1.24 -12.76 1.90
C ALA A 2 -0.75 -14.05 2.60
N ALA A 3 -0.14 -14.97 1.84
CA ALA A 3 0.42 -16.21 2.40
C ALA A 3 1.65 -16.01 3.32
N LEU A 4 2.46 -14.97 3.09
CA LEU A 4 3.66 -14.68 3.87
C LEU A 4 3.31 -14.08 5.23
N ILE A 5 2.28 -13.21 5.27
CA ILE A 5 1.84 -12.52 6.49
C ILE A 5 0.68 -13.25 7.19
N HIS A 6 0.28 -14.42 6.68
CA HIS A 6 -0.84 -15.20 7.19
C HIS A 6 -2.14 -14.38 7.34
N ALA A 7 -2.38 -13.46 6.40
CA ALA A 7 -3.61 -12.67 6.36
C ALA A 7 -4.66 -13.40 5.51
N PRO A 8 -5.79 -13.84 6.10
CA PRO A 8 -6.86 -14.49 5.35
C PRO A 8 -7.40 -13.57 4.26
N THR A 9 -7.17 -13.95 3.01
CA THR A 9 -7.51 -13.13 1.84
C THR A 9 -8.42 -13.90 0.91
N HIS A 10 -9.57 -13.31 0.57
CA HIS A 10 -10.52 -13.87 -0.37
C HIS A 10 -10.38 -13.16 -1.72
N PHE A 11 -10.02 -13.90 -2.75
CA PHE A 11 -9.96 -13.41 -4.12
C PHE A 11 -11.27 -13.74 -4.83
N ARG A 12 -11.80 -12.76 -5.54
CA ARG A 12 -12.97 -12.91 -6.39
C ARG A 12 -12.67 -12.30 -7.75
N LEU A 13 -12.69 -13.13 -8.79
CA LEU A 13 -12.61 -12.64 -10.16
C LEU A 13 -13.95 -12.03 -10.55
N LEU A 14 -13.89 -10.86 -11.17
CA LEU A 14 -15.05 -10.05 -11.55
C LEU A 14 -16.02 -10.84 -12.45
N ASN A 15 -15.45 -11.53 -13.43
CA ASN A 15 -16.15 -12.41 -14.36
C ASN A 15 -15.75 -13.87 -14.14
N ASN A 16 -16.57 -14.80 -14.61
CA ASN A 16 -16.27 -16.23 -14.55
C ASN A 16 -14.94 -16.51 -15.30
N PRO A 17 -13.92 -17.12 -14.70
CA PRO A 17 -12.62 -17.29 -15.36
C PRO A 17 -12.63 -18.24 -16.56
N ARG A 18 -13.65 -19.11 -16.71
CA ARG A 18 -13.68 -20.31 -17.57
C ARG A 18 -12.59 -21.35 -17.24
N VAL A 19 -11.60 -20.99 -16.43
CA VAL A 19 -10.51 -21.85 -15.96
C VAL A 19 -10.43 -21.80 -14.44
N GLY A 20 -10.93 -22.85 -13.79
CA GLY A 20 -10.94 -22.96 -12.33
C GLY A 20 -12.08 -22.16 -11.66
N PRO A 21 -12.03 -22.02 -10.33
CA PRO A 21 -13.08 -21.34 -9.57
C PRO A 21 -12.96 -19.82 -9.71
N GLN A 22 -14.12 -19.13 -9.74
CA GLN A 22 -14.18 -17.67 -9.74
C GLN A 22 -13.74 -17.06 -8.40
N GLN A 23 -13.88 -17.82 -7.31
CA GLN A 23 -13.51 -17.41 -5.96
C GLN A 23 -12.52 -18.42 -5.38
N PHE A 24 -11.47 -17.91 -4.74
CA PHE A 24 -10.47 -18.72 -4.06
C PHE A 24 -9.86 -17.93 -2.92
N LYS A 25 -9.20 -18.62 -1.99
CA LYS A 25 -8.70 -18.04 -0.75
C LYS A 25 -7.22 -18.33 -0.58
N VAL A 26 -6.53 -17.44 0.12
CA VAL A 26 -5.11 -17.59 0.47
C VAL A 26 -4.90 -17.09 1.90
N GLY A 27 -4.16 -17.86 2.69
CA GLY A 27 -3.78 -17.48 4.05
C GLY A 27 -4.86 -17.79 5.10
N GLU A 28 -5.80 -18.69 4.82
CA GLU A 28 -6.79 -19.12 5.83
C GLU A 28 -6.14 -19.92 6.97
N THR A 29 -5.15 -20.75 6.64
CA THR A 29 -4.37 -21.50 7.62
C THR A 29 -2.89 -21.50 7.28
N ASN A 30 -2.04 -21.47 8.31
CA ASN A 30 -0.58 -21.43 8.13
C ASN A 30 -0.04 -22.66 7.39
N ALA A 31 -0.68 -23.82 7.56
CA ALA A 31 -0.23 -25.08 6.94
C ALA A 31 -0.41 -25.10 5.42
N THR A 32 -1.40 -24.39 4.89
CA THR A 32 -1.80 -24.46 3.47
C THR A 32 -1.51 -23.18 2.68
N ALA A 33 -1.12 -22.09 3.35
CA ALA A 33 -0.95 -20.76 2.74
C ALA A 33 -0.08 -20.76 1.46
N HIS A 34 1.06 -21.47 1.45
CA HIS A 34 1.92 -21.55 0.27
C HIS A 34 1.28 -22.33 -0.89
N VAL A 35 0.53 -23.40 -0.59
CA VAL A 35 -0.18 -24.20 -1.59
C VAL A 35 -1.33 -23.40 -2.18
N GLU A 36 -2.09 -22.71 -1.33
CA GLU A 36 -3.16 -21.80 -1.73
C GLU A 36 -2.64 -20.68 -2.64
N ALA A 37 -1.51 -20.05 -2.28
CA ALA A 37 -0.88 -19.03 -3.10
C ALA A 37 -0.45 -19.55 -4.48
N ASN A 38 0.16 -20.74 -4.54
CA ASN A 38 0.54 -21.36 -5.82
C ASN A 38 -0.69 -21.68 -6.67
N ASN A 39 -1.78 -22.15 -6.07
CA ASN A 39 -3.03 -22.40 -6.77
C ASN A 39 -3.65 -21.10 -7.31
N ALA A 40 -3.68 -20.03 -6.49
CA ALA A 40 -4.12 -18.70 -6.90
C ALA A 40 -3.30 -18.18 -8.10
N ILE A 41 -1.97 -18.24 -8.03
CA ILE A 41 -1.07 -17.85 -9.13
C ILE A 41 -1.37 -18.66 -10.39
N ASN A 42 -1.57 -19.97 -10.26
CA ASN A 42 -1.88 -20.84 -11.39
C ASN A 42 -3.23 -20.53 -12.04
N ILE A 43 -4.24 -20.15 -11.26
CA ILE A 43 -5.54 -19.70 -11.79
C ILE A 43 -5.34 -18.37 -12.53
N ILE A 44 -4.80 -17.35 -11.85
CA ILE A 44 -4.63 -16.00 -12.40
C ILE A 44 -3.82 -16.01 -13.70
N ARG A 45 -2.75 -16.81 -13.79
CA ARG A 45 -1.93 -16.93 -15.02
C ARG A 45 -2.67 -17.52 -16.21
N LYS A 46 -3.75 -18.26 -15.99
CA LYS A 46 -4.54 -18.92 -17.05
C LYS A 46 -5.77 -18.12 -17.44
N VAL A 47 -6.23 -17.21 -16.58
CA VAL A 47 -7.38 -16.36 -16.84
C VAL A 47 -7.00 -15.31 -17.86
N SER A 48 -7.94 -14.98 -18.75
CA SER A 48 -7.87 -13.79 -19.60
C SER A 48 -9.01 -12.87 -19.21
N PRO A 49 -8.80 -11.54 -19.15
CA PRO A 49 -9.87 -10.60 -18.87
C PRO A 49 -10.90 -10.64 -20.01
N TYR A 50 -12.18 -10.70 -19.65
CA TYR A 50 -13.29 -10.60 -20.59
C TYR A 50 -14.59 -10.32 -19.82
N GLY A 51 -15.60 -9.83 -20.54
CA GLY A 51 -16.95 -9.69 -20.02
C GLY A 51 -17.29 -8.26 -19.63
N VAL A 52 -18.06 -8.13 -18.55
CA VAL A 52 -18.67 -6.88 -18.09
C VAL A 52 -18.07 -6.48 -16.74
N THR A 53 -18.52 -5.36 -16.17
CA THR A 53 -17.96 -4.81 -14.93
C THR A 53 -19.06 -4.71 -13.84
N PRO A 54 -19.57 -5.85 -13.34
CA PRO A 54 -20.71 -5.93 -12.40
C PRO A 54 -20.31 -5.57 -10.97
N LEU A 55 -19.66 -4.42 -10.78
CA LEU A 55 -19.11 -4.01 -9.49
C LEU A 55 -20.17 -3.88 -8.40
N THR A 56 -21.34 -3.32 -8.71
CA THR A 56 -22.45 -3.15 -7.75
C THR A 56 -22.91 -4.47 -7.12
N GLU A 57 -23.02 -5.53 -7.92
CA GLU A 57 -23.41 -6.86 -7.43
C GLU A 57 -22.35 -7.41 -6.46
N HIS A 58 -21.07 -7.29 -6.83
CA HIS A 58 -19.97 -7.75 -5.98
C HIS A 58 -19.86 -6.98 -4.67
N ILE A 59 -20.07 -5.65 -4.69
CA ILE A 59 -20.07 -4.84 -3.47
C ILE A 59 -21.23 -5.23 -2.55
N THR A 60 -22.41 -5.51 -3.11
CA THR A 60 -23.57 -5.96 -2.34
C THR A 60 -23.30 -7.31 -1.64
N ASP A 61 -22.71 -8.27 -2.35
CA ASP A 61 -22.29 -9.55 -1.77
C ASP A 61 -21.23 -9.40 -0.67
N ILE A 62 -20.28 -8.49 -0.87
CA ILE A 62 -19.23 -8.18 0.11
C ILE A 62 -19.86 -7.57 1.35
N TYR A 63 -20.80 -6.64 1.21
CA TYR A 63 -21.56 -6.07 2.30
C TYR A 63 -22.27 -7.17 3.12
N ASP A 64 -22.98 -8.08 2.47
CA ASP A 64 -23.67 -9.21 3.12
C ASP A 64 -22.73 -10.18 3.83
N THR A 65 -21.49 -10.28 3.36
CA THR A 65 -20.46 -11.13 3.97
C THR A 65 -19.84 -10.45 5.19
N VAL A 66 -19.45 -9.18 5.05
CA VAL A 66 -18.77 -8.42 6.10
C VAL A 66 -19.74 -8.06 7.22
N SER A 67 -20.99 -7.71 6.92
CA SER A 67 -22.02 -7.39 7.93
C SER A 67 -22.21 -8.51 8.96
N LYS A 68 -22.10 -9.78 8.54
CA LYS A 68 -22.18 -10.96 9.42
C LYS A 68 -21.00 -11.06 10.41
N MET A 69 -19.85 -10.49 10.07
CA MET A 69 -18.65 -10.49 10.91
C MET A 69 -18.32 -9.13 11.54
N ALA A 70 -19.04 -8.07 11.18
CA ALA A 70 -18.75 -6.69 11.59
C ALA A 70 -18.66 -6.53 13.11
N SER A 71 -19.58 -7.12 13.87
CA SER A 71 -19.55 -7.05 15.33
C SER A 71 -18.31 -7.71 15.95
N THR A 72 -17.78 -8.77 15.32
CA THR A 72 -16.55 -9.44 15.75
C THR A 72 -15.33 -8.60 15.40
N LEU A 73 -15.30 -8.00 14.21
CA LEU A 73 -14.23 -7.11 13.77
C LEU A 73 -14.09 -5.91 14.72
N VAL A 74 -15.19 -5.20 14.98
CA VAL A 74 -15.21 -4.04 15.91
C VAL A 74 -14.74 -4.44 17.30
N LYS A 75 -15.22 -5.57 17.85
CA LYS A 75 -14.80 -6.05 19.18
C LYS A 75 -13.31 -6.36 19.28
N LYS A 76 -12.66 -6.66 18.16
CA LYS A 76 -11.24 -6.99 18.08
C LYS A 76 -10.38 -5.81 17.60
N GLY A 77 -10.94 -4.61 17.43
CA GLY A 77 -10.21 -3.48 16.84
C GLY A 77 -9.80 -3.72 15.38
N GLN A 78 -10.43 -4.65 14.68
CA GLN A 78 -10.07 -5.06 13.32
C GLN A 78 -11.00 -4.43 12.29
N GLN A 79 -10.50 -4.32 11.06
CA GLN A 79 -11.25 -3.91 9.88
C GLN A 79 -11.04 -4.90 8.74
N ALA A 80 -12.00 -4.98 7.83
CA ALA A 80 -11.85 -5.70 6.58
C ALA A 80 -11.35 -4.75 5.48
N VAL A 81 -10.36 -5.18 4.70
CA VAL A 81 -9.93 -4.44 3.51
C VAL A 81 -10.64 -5.02 2.29
N VAL A 82 -11.27 -4.15 1.50
CA VAL A 82 -11.90 -4.49 0.22
C VAL A 82 -11.08 -3.85 -0.90
N VAL A 83 -10.30 -4.67 -1.61
CA VAL A 83 -9.50 -4.20 -2.75
C VAL A 83 -10.25 -4.46 -4.05
N ILE A 84 -10.53 -3.39 -4.79
CA ILE A 84 -11.21 -3.39 -6.09
C ILE A 84 -10.16 -3.08 -7.16
N ALA A 85 -9.72 -4.10 -7.89
CA ALA A 85 -8.87 -3.90 -9.06
C ALA A 85 -9.75 -3.87 -10.32
N THR A 86 -9.79 -2.73 -11.02
CA THR A 86 -10.68 -2.51 -12.16
C THR A 86 -10.03 -1.67 -13.25
N ASP A 87 -10.38 -1.95 -14.50
CA ASP A 87 -9.97 -1.20 -15.70
C ASP A 87 -11.15 -0.49 -16.39
N GLY A 88 -12.35 -0.56 -15.81
CA GLY A 88 -13.57 -0.05 -16.43
C GLY A 88 -14.60 0.54 -15.46
N LEU A 89 -15.60 1.17 -16.06
CA LEU A 89 -16.77 1.72 -15.37
C LEU A 89 -17.77 0.63 -14.98
N PRO A 90 -18.56 0.84 -13.90
CA PRO A 90 -19.63 -0.07 -13.52
C PRO A 90 -20.63 -0.33 -14.66
N SER A 91 -21.03 -1.60 -14.83
CA SER A 91 -22.05 -2.04 -15.78
C SER A 91 -22.89 -3.19 -15.23
N ASP A 92 -24.05 -3.46 -15.83
CA ASP A 92 -24.86 -4.65 -15.51
C ASP A 92 -24.28 -5.95 -16.10
N ALA A 93 -24.96 -7.07 -15.84
CA ALA A 93 -24.61 -8.38 -16.37
C ALA A 93 -24.68 -8.47 -17.90
N GLN A 94 -25.36 -7.53 -18.56
CA GLN A 94 -25.49 -7.43 -20.01
C GLN A 94 -24.46 -6.47 -20.62
N GLY A 95 -23.70 -5.74 -19.80
CA GLY A 95 -22.69 -4.78 -20.23
C GLY A 95 -23.24 -3.38 -20.48
N HIS A 96 -24.46 -3.07 -20.06
CA HIS A 96 -24.96 -1.71 -20.09
C HIS A 96 -24.29 -0.91 -18.96
N GLY A 97 -23.57 0.12 -19.33
CA GLY A 97 -22.97 1.09 -18.41
C GLY A 97 -23.71 2.43 -18.42
N GLY A 98 -23.04 3.45 -17.87
CA GLY A 98 -23.53 4.83 -17.83
C GLY A 98 -23.99 5.27 -16.44
N LYS A 99 -24.41 6.54 -16.35
CA LYS A 99 -24.62 7.24 -15.06
C LYS A 99 -25.49 6.47 -14.06
N PHE A 100 -26.56 5.82 -14.53
CA PHE A 100 -27.44 5.05 -13.66
C PHE A 100 -26.72 3.90 -12.92
N PHE A 101 -25.80 3.19 -13.60
CA PHE A 101 -25.03 2.11 -13.01
C PHE A 101 -23.88 2.64 -12.15
N SER A 102 -23.26 3.74 -12.57
CA SER A 102 -22.28 4.47 -11.76
C SER A 102 -22.88 4.96 -10.44
N ASP A 103 -24.08 5.55 -10.47
CA ASP A 103 -24.78 6.03 -9.27
C ASP A 103 -25.13 4.85 -8.33
N GLN A 104 -25.57 3.71 -8.88
CA GLN A 104 -25.82 2.51 -8.09
C GLN A 104 -24.55 1.96 -7.44
N PHE A 105 -23.44 1.94 -8.18
CA PHE A 105 -22.16 1.51 -7.64
C PHE A 105 -21.71 2.42 -6.50
N VAL A 106 -21.80 3.74 -6.68
CA VAL A 106 -21.50 4.71 -5.62
C VAL A 106 -22.37 4.48 -4.39
N GLU A 107 -23.66 4.25 -4.56
CA GLU A 107 -24.56 3.96 -3.43
C GLU A 107 -24.18 2.64 -2.72
N SER A 108 -23.76 1.62 -3.48
CA SER A 108 -23.27 0.37 -2.89
C SER A 108 -21.98 0.58 -2.09
N LEU A 109 -21.07 1.45 -2.54
CA LEU A 109 -19.88 1.80 -1.77
C LEU A 109 -20.24 2.56 -0.48
N ARG A 110 -21.19 3.50 -0.54
CA ARG A 110 -21.69 4.19 0.67
C ARG A 110 -22.24 3.22 1.70
N SER A 111 -22.90 2.14 1.27
CA SER A 111 -23.41 1.13 2.20
C SER A 111 -22.30 0.52 3.07
N LEU A 112 -21.08 0.35 2.53
CA LEU A 112 -19.93 -0.19 3.26
C LEU A 112 -19.46 0.71 4.40
N GLN A 113 -19.75 2.03 4.40
CA GLN A 113 -19.40 2.96 5.49
C GLN A 113 -19.99 2.57 6.83
N SER A 114 -21.12 1.86 6.82
CA SER A 114 -21.76 1.37 8.03
C SER A 114 -21.02 0.19 8.67
N LEU A 115 -19.99 -0.34 8.01
CA LEU A 115 -19.21 -1.50 8.42
C LEU A 115 -17.74 -1.09 8.72
N PRO A 116 -16.99 -1.87 9.52
CA PRO A 116 -15.55 -1.66 9.73
C PRO A 116 -14.76 -2.08 8.49
N VAL A 117 -14.88 -1.30 7.41
CA VAL A 117 -14.28 -1.58 6.10
C VAL A 117 -13.40 -0.42 5.65
N TRP A 118 -12.22 -0.76 5.13
CA TRP A 118 -11.39 0.11 4.31
C TRP A 118 -11.47 -0.34 2.85
N VAL A 119 -11.72 0.56 1.92
CA VAL A 119 -11.81 0.24 0.49
C VAL A 119 -10.58 0.76 -0.21
N VAL A 120 -9.96 -0.07 -1.05
CA VAL A 120 -8.86 0.35 -1.93
C VAL A 120 -9.30 0.13 -3.36
N ILE A 121 -9.28 1.17 -4.18
CA ILE A 121 -9.55 1.10 -5.61
C ILE A 121 -8.21 1.17 -6.34
N ARG A 122 -7.84 0.08 -6.99
CA ARG A 122 -6.65 -0.01 -7.83
C ARG A 122 -7.04 0.11 -9.29
N LEU A 123 -6.65 1.21 -9.92
CA LEU A 123 -6.89 1.41 -11.35
C LEU A 123 -5.90 0.57 -12.17
N CYS A 124 -6.44 -0.21 -13.10
CA CYS A 124 -5.69 -1.06 -14.01
C CYS A 124 -5.75 -0.55 -15.46
N THR A 125 -6.06 0.73 -15.64
CA THR A 125 -6.30 1.36 -16.94
C THR A 125 -5.71 2.75 -16.98
N ASN A 126 -5.41 3.22 -18.19
CA ASN A 126 -5.07 4.61 -18.47
C ASN A 126 -6.20 5.32 -19.25
N ASP A 127 -7.40 4.74 -19.28
CA ASP A 127 -8.58 5.35 -19.87
C ASP A 127 -9.00 6.58 -19.05
N GLU A 128 -8.91 7.76 -19.65
CA GLU A 128 -9.16 9.05 -18.99
C GLU A 128 -10.58 9.17 -18.43
N GLU A 129 -11.59 8.53 -19.04
CA GLU A 129 -12.96 8.56 -18.53
C GLU A 129 -13.08 7.73 -17.24
N VAL A 130 -12.44 6.55 -17.22
CA VAL A 130 -12.41 5.69 -16.04
C VAL A 130 -11.65 6.36 -14.90
N VAL A 131 -10.46 6.88 -15.16
CA VAL A 131 -9.62 7.55 -14.15
C VAL A 131 -10.39 8.72 -13.53
N ARG A 132 -10.91 9.63 -14.36
CA ARG A 132 -11.69 10.78 -13.89
C ARG A 132 -12.89 10.38 -13.04
N PHE A 133 -13.60 9.32 -13.40
CA PHE A 133 -14.74 8.84 -12.61
C PHE A 133 -14.33 8.46 -11.18
N TYR A 134 -13.21 7.75 -11.00
CA TYR A 134 -12.76 7.33 -9.67
C TYR A 134 -12.06 8.46 -8.90
N GLU A 135 -11.39 9.41 -9.55
CA GLU A 135 -10.89 10.63 -8.91
C GLU A 135 -12.04 11.52 -8.38
N GLU A 136 -13.10 11.68 -9.17
CA GLU A 136 -14.30 12.39 -8.74
C GLU A 136 -14.99 11.67 -7.57
N LEU A 137 -14.90 10.33 -7.53
CA LEU A 137 -15.45 9.50 -6.47
C LEU A 137 -14.77 9.77 -5.12
N ASP A 138 -13.44 9.87 -5.13
CA ASP A 138 -12.62 10.23 -3.97
C ASP A 138 -12.97 11.64 -3.43
N THR A 139 -13.14 12.61 -4.34
CA THR A 139 -13.50 13.99 -3.95
C THR A 139 -14.94 14.10 -3.43
N THR A 140 -15.86 13.32 -4.00
CA THR A 140 -17.30 13.44 -3.72
C THR A 140 -17.72 12.67 -2.47
N LEU A 141 -16.98 11.63 -2.12
CA LEU A 141 -17.32 10.76 -1.02
C LEU A 141 -16.32 10.99 0.11
N GLU A 142 -16.80 11.47 1.26
CA GLU A 142 -16.08 11.41 2.54
C GLU A 142 -15.97 9.94 3.02
N LEU A 143 -15.52 9.06 2.12
CA LEU A 143 -15.46 7.62 2.26
C LEU A 143 -14.09 7.21 2.79
N ASN A 144 -14.07 6.06 3.47
CA ASN A 144 -12.86 5.30 3.75
C ASN A 144 -12.42 4.57 2.47
N VAL A 145 -12.12 5.32 1.41
CA VAL A 145 -11.67 4.83 0.10
C VAL A 145 -10.29 5.41 -0.16
N GLU A 146 -9.37 4.55 -0.60
CA GLU A 146 -8.06 4.94 -1.12
C GLU A 146 -8.03 4.64 -2.61
N LEU A 147 -7.70 5.65 -3.42
CA LEU A 147 -7.45 5.47 -4.84
C LEU A 147 -5.95 5.30 -5.07
N ILE A 148 -5.56 4.21 -5.72
CA ILE A 148 -4.16 3.92 -6.04
C ILE A 148 -4.02 3.70 -7.55
N ASP A 149 -3.21 4.54 -8.17
CA ASP A 149 -2.89 4.47 -9.60
C ASP A 149 -1.63 3.63 -9.89
N ASP A 150 -1.11 3.67 -11.13
CA ASP A 150 0.11 2.96 -11.52
C ASP A 150 1.30 3.31 -10.63
N PHE A 151 2.02 2.27 -10.21
CA PHE A 151 3.20 2.35 -9.36
C PHE A 151 4.24 3.39 -9.82
N VAL A 152 4.47 3.52 -11.13
CA VAL A 152 5.52 4.40 -11.64
C VAL A 152 5.06 5.87 -11.60
N ASP A 153 3.79 6.13 -11.89
CA ASP A 153 3.23 7.48 -11.88
C ASP A 153 3.04 7.99 -10.44
N GLU A 154 2.52 7.13 -9.55
CA GLU A 154 2.46 7.39 -8.11
C GLU A 154 3.84 7.79 -7.55
N ALA A 155 4.87 7.02 -7.88
CA ALA A 155 6.23 7.30 -7.43
C ALA A 155 6.79 8.63 -7.96
N ARG A 156 6.34 9.09 -9.14
CA ARG A 156 6.75 10.39 -9.70
C ARG A 156 6.11 11.54 -8.94
N GLU A 157 4.83 11.46 -8.60
CA GLU A 157 4.16 12.48 -7.80
C GLU A 157 4.75 12.55 -6.38
N VAL A 158 4.99 11.40 -5.74
CA VAL A 158 5.72 11.37 -4.46
C VAL A 158 7.11 11.99 -4.59
N HIS A 159 7.86 11.67 -5.65
CA HIS A 159 9.20 12.22 -5.84
C HIS A 159 9.22 13.74 -6.08
N LYS A 160 8.17 14.29 -6.70
CA LYS A 160 8.03 15.73 -6.94
C LYS A 160 7.91 16.51 -5.63
N HIS A 161 7.23 15.96 -4.63
CA HIS A 161 7.02 16.61 -3.34
C HIS A 161 8.02 16.20 -2.25
N ASN A 162 8.47 14.94 -2.28
CA ASN A 162 9.38 14.30 -1.34
C ASN A 162 10.51 13.55 -2.08
N PRO A 163 11.42 14.25 -2.79
CA PRO A 163 12.45 13.62 -3.62
C PRO A 163 13.50 12.83 -2.83
N TRP A 164 13.51 13.00 -1.50
CA TRP A 164 14.32 12.24 -0.57
C TRP A 164 13.81 10.81 -0.37
N LEU A 165 12.54 10.52 -0.65
CA LEU A 165 11.96 9.20 -0.50
C LEU A 165 12.09 8.40 -1.80
N ASN A 166 12.63 7.19 -1.69
CA ASN A 166 12.51 6.18 -2.73
C ASN A 166 11.19 5.42 -2.56
N TYR A 167 10.13 5.91 -3.20
CA TYR A 167 8.83 5.21 -3.25
C TYR A 167 8.98 3.89 -4.02
N ALA A 168 9.23 2.80 -3.29
CA ALA A 168 9.54 1.50 -3.86
C ALA A 168 8.34 0.54 -3.82
N LEU A 169 8.46 -0.54 -4.59
CA LEU A 169 7.37 -1.50 -4.80
C LEU A 169 6.79 -2.08 -3.49
N PRO A 170 7.58 -2.42 -2.45
CA PRO A 170 7.00 -2.97 -1.22
C PRO A 170 6.01 -2.00 -0.56
N LEU A 171 6.33 -0.70 -0.52
CA LEU A 171 5.49 0.33 0.07
C LEU A 171 4.19 0.49 -0.70
N HIS A 172 4.27 0.54 -2.04
CA HIS A 172 3.10 0.57 -2.91
C HIS A 172 2.20 -0.68 -2.73
N ARG A 173 2.80 -1.88 -2.62
CA ARG A 173 2.03 -3.11 -2.37
C ARG A 173 1.38 -3.16 -0.99
N CYS A 174 1.99 -2.55 0.02
CA CYS A 174 1.34 -2.41 1.33
C CYS A 174 0.07 -1.57 1.23
N ARG A 175 0.12 -0.43 0.55
CA ARG A 175 -1.05 0.42 0.31
C ARG A 175 -2.13 -0.28 -0.51
N GLU A 176 -1.75 -0.96 -1.60
CA GLU A 176 -2.69 -1.78 -2.38
C GLU A 176 -3.38 -2.89 -1.55
N MET A 177 -2.76 -3.33 -0.46
CA MET A 177 -3.33 -4.32 0.48
C MET A 177 -4.14 -3.69 1.62
N GLY A 178 -4.37 -2.37 1.57
CA GLY A 178 -5.16 -1.61 2.53
C GLY A 178 -4.41 -1.21 3.79
N PHE A 179 -3.08 -1.18 3.76
CA PHE A 179 -2.35 -0.43 4.77
C PHE A 179 -2.54 1.06 4.51
N HIS A 180 -3.25 1.73 5.41
CA HIS A 180 -3.54 3.15 5.32
C HIS A 180 -3.03 3.87 6.56
N ASP A 181 -2.31 4.96 6.33
CA ASP A 181 -1.97 5.97 7.32
C ASP A 181 -1.98 7.32 6.58
N ARG A 182 -2.49 8.36 7.25
CA ARG A 182 -2.60 9.71 6.68
C ARG A 182 -1.28 10.22 6.10
N LEU A 183 -0.13 9.79 6.62
CA LEU A 183 1.16 10.22 6.11
C LEU A 183 1.40 9.76 4.67
N PHE A 184 0.82 8.64 4.22
CA PHE A 184 0.94 8.18 2.83
C PHE A 184 0.17 9.05 1.86
N ASP A 185 -0.98 9.60 2.27
CA ASP A 185 -1.77 10.54 1.47
C ASP A 185 -1.05 11.89 1.34
N LEU A 186 -0.23 12.26 2.32
CA LEU A 186 0.52 13.51 2.27
C LEU A 186 1.77 13.43 1.38
N LEU A 187 2.23 12.24 1.00
CA LEU A 187 3.50 12.03 0.31
C LEU A 187 3.53 12.63 -1.11
N ASP A 188 2.42 12.54 -1.82
CA ASP A 188 2.22 13.02 -3.19
C ASP A 188 1.48 14.37 -3.25
N GLU A 189 0.88 14.82 -2.14
CA GLU A 189 0.28 16.15 -2.04
C GLU A 189 1.29 17.27 -1.75
N ARG A 190 2.23 17.04 -0.81
CA ARG A 190 3.17 18.08 -0.35
C ARG A 190 4.42 17.53 0.31
N THR A 191 5.41 18.39 0.48
CA THR A 191 6.55 18.08 1.34
C THR A 191 6.08 17.87 2.78
N LEU A 192 6.54 16.79 3.42
CA LEU A 192 6.24 16.54 4.83
C LEU A 192 6.89 17.60 5.73
N THR A 193 6.38 17.76 6.95
CA THR A 193 7.06 18.51 8.01
C THR A 193 8.13 17.64 8.70
N LYS A 194 9.02 18.22 9.52
CA LYS A 194 10.02 17.44 10.28
C LYS A 194 9.37 16.41 11.22
N THR A 195 8.29 16.82 11.90
CA THR A 195 7.49 15.93 12.74
C THR A 195 6.86 14.79 11.92
N GLU A 196 6.26 15.08 10.76
CA GLU A 196 5.65 14.06 9.89
C GLU A 196 6.70 13.13 9.25
N LEU A 197 7.87 13.66 8.88
CA LEU A 197 9.01 12.87 8.43
C LEU A 197 9.43 11.86 9.50
N TYR A 198 9.55 12.31 10.76
CA TYR A 198 9.91 11.44 11.87
C TYR A 198 8.88 10.32 12.06
N GLN A 199 7.59 10.64 12.02
CA GLN A 199 6.51 9.67 12.11
C GLN A 199 6.49 8.71 10.91
N PHE A 200 6.74 9.21 9.71
CA PHE A 200 6.79 8.40 8.50
C PHE A 200 7.94 7.38 8.56
N CYS A 201 9.12 7.81 9.03
CA CYS A 201 10.24 6.90 9.22
C CYS A 201 9.94 5.85 10.31
N ALA A 202 9.17 6.19 11.35
CA ALA A 202 8.69 5.21 12.32
C ALA A 202 7.84 4.11 11.67
N LEU A 203 6.97 4.47 10.72
CA LEU A 203 6.18 3.50 9.95
C LEU A 203 7.06 2.65 9.04
N LEU A 204 8.09 3.24 8.43
CA LEU A 204 8.96 2.58 7.47
C LEU A 204 9.91 1.57 8.13
N PHE A 205 10.52 1.92 9.27
CA PHE A 205 11.51 1.10 9.97
C PHE A 205 10.94 0.30 11.15
N GLY A 206 9.70 0.60 11.56
CA GLY A 206 8.98 -0.12 12.61
C GLY A 206 9.76 -0.15 13.92
N GLY A 207 9.95 -1.34 14.50
CA GLY A 207 10.62 -1.51 15.79
C GLY A 207 12.08 -1.05 15.83
N LEU A 208 12.74 -0.83 14.68
CA LEU A 208 14.09 -0.26 14.63
C LEU A 208 14.10 1.24 14.97
N TRP A 209 12.94 1.91 14.91
CA TRP A 209 12.80 3.34 15.13
C TRP A 209 12.70 3.75 16.62
N ASP A 210 12.79 2.80 17.55
CA ASP A 210 12.68 3.11 18.98
C ASP A 210 13.88 3.90 19.48
N GLY A 211 13.62 4.98 20.23
CA GLY A 211 14.65 5.86 20.79
C GLY A 211 15.34 6.80 19.80
N VAL A 212 14.84 6.93 18.57
CA VAL A 212 15.40 7.91 17.60
C VAL A 212 15.20 9.33 18.10
N VAL A 213 16.21 10.19 17.91
CA VAL A 213 16.11 11.59 18.35
C VAL A 213 15.16 12.39 17.45
N ASP A 214 14.41 13.31 18.06
CA ASP A 214 13.50 14.18 17.33
C ASP A 214 14.29 15.15 16.41
N PRO A 215 14.01 15.18 15.09
CA PRO A 215 14.70 16.04 14.13
C PRO A 215 14.46 17.55 14.34
N GLU A 216 13.45 17.95 15.13
CA GLU A 216 13.26 19.34 15.54
C GLU A 216 14.21 19.75 16.68
N ILE A 217 14.69 18.78 17.46
CA ILE A 217 15.60 19.01 18.58
C ILE A 217 17.06 18.85 18.13
N ASP A 218 17.38 17.76 17.43
CA ASP A 218 18.74 17.42 17.01
C ASP A 218 18.73 16.80 15.59
N TRP A 219 18.87 17.65 14.59
CA TRP A 219 18.89 17.23 13.19
C TRP A 219 20.11 16.36 12.84
N ASP A 220 21.29 16.68 13.38
CA ASP A 220 22.52 15.95 13.08
C ASP A 220 22.50 14.56 13.70
N GLY A 221 22.04 14.46 14.96
CA GLY A 221 21.82 13.19 15.64
C GLY A 221 20.79 12.32 14.92
N PHE A 222 19.68 12.93 14.48
CA PHE A 222 18.64 12.24 13.70
C PHE A 222 19.21 11.66 12.41
N MET A 223 19.95 12.49 11.66
CA MET A 223 20.53 12.07 10.39
C MET A 223 21.59 10.98 10.55
N GLN A 224 22.39 11.01 11.62
CA GLN A 224 23.35 9.96 11.91
C GLN A 224 22.64 8.62 12.17
N GLN A 225 21.65 8.61 13.07
CA GLN A 225 20.90 7.39 13.43
C GLN A 225 20.15 6.82 12.23
N LEU A 226 19.49 7.68 11.45
CA LEU A 226 18.82 7.28 10.21
C LEU A 226 19.81 6.68 9.20
N GLY A 227 21.01 7.27 9.07
CA GLY A 227 22.07 6.75 8.22
C GLY A 227 22.54 5.36 8.65
N GLU A 228 22.68 5.12 9.95
CA GLU A 228 23.04 3.81 10.52
C GLU A 228 21.97 2.75 10.22
N MET A 229 20.68 3.08 10.34
CA MET A 229 19.58 2.16 10.00
C MET A 229 19.55 1.81 8.51
N LEU A 230 19.77 2.79 7.63
CA LEU A 230 19.80 2.55 6.19
C LEU A 230 20.94 1.61 5.76
N LEU A 231 22.03 1.52 6.53
CA LEU A 231 23.12 0.58 6.25
C LEU A 231 22.74 -0.88 6.52
N SER A 232 21.77 -1.13 7.42
CA SER A 232 21.26 -2.48 7.68
C SER A 232 20.14 -2.91 6.71
N GLU A 233 19.56 -1.97 5.98
CA GLU A 233 18.44 -2.24 5.07
C GLU A 233 18.88 -2.67 3.67
N GLU A 234 18.09 -3.55 3.05
CA GLU A 234 18.30 -3.88 1.64
C GLU A 234 17.86 -2.71 0.75
N HIS A 235 18.72 -2.34 -0.19
CA HIS A 235 18.38 -1.33 -1.19
C HIS A 235 17.21 -1.78 -2.08
N GLN A 236 16.37 -0.81 -2.44
CA GLN A 236 15.15 -1.03 -3.22
C GLN A 236 15.26 -0.44 -4.62
N TRP A 237 14.58 -1.08 -5.58
CA TRP A 237 14.46 -0.54 -6.93
C TRP A 237 13.59 0.72 -6.94
N SER A 238 14.14 1.80 -7.48
CA SER A 238 13.41 3.05 -7.72
C SER A 238 12.79 3.07 -9.11
N PRO A 239 11.47 3.26 -9.23
CA PRO A 239 10.82 3.42 -10.53
C PRO A 239 11.18 4.76 -11.20
N VAL A 240 11.49 5.80 -10.42
CA VAL A 240 11.83 7.13 -10.93
C VAL A 240 13.26 7.17 -11.48
N SER A 241 14.24 6.74 -10.68
CA SER A 241 15.66 6.77 -11.09
C SER A 241 16.10 5.56 -11.92
N LYS A 242 15.29 4.49 -11.94
CA LYS A 242 15.59 3.19 -12.56
C LYS A 242 16.89 2.58 -12.04
N LYS A 243 17.10 2.66 -10.73
CA LYS A 243 18.28 2.15 -10.03
C LYS A 243 17.89 1.55 -8.68
N VAL A 244 18.71 0.61 -8.21
CA VAL A 244 18.65 0.10 -6.84
C VAL A 244 19.32 1.12 -5.91
N GLN A 245 18.59 1.63 -4.93
CA GLN A 245 19.02 2.71 -4.03
C GLN A 245 18.39 2.54 -2.63
N PRO A 246 18.92 3.15 -1.57
CA PRO A 246 18.30 3.10 -0.24
C PRO A 246 16.88 3.67 -0.25
N TRP A 247 16.13 3.37 0.81
CA TRP A 247 14.79 3.94 1.01
C TRP A 247 14.80 5.46 1.07
N ILE A 248 15.85 6.05 1.65
CA ILE A 248 15.96 7.49 1.85
C ILE A 248 17.28 7.99 1.26
N ASP A 249 17.19 8.99 0.38
CA ASP A 249 18.35 9.76 -0.09
C ASP A 249 18.69 10.82 0.96
N MET A 250 19.70 10.50 1.77
CA MET A 250 20.17 11.35 2.86
C MET A 250 20.65 12.74 2.40
N LYS A 251 21.17 12.87 1.17
CA LYS A 251 21.59 14.18 0.65
C LYS A 251 20.39 15.04 0.27
N ALA A 252 19.41 14.43 -0.41
CA ALA A 252 18.17 15.12 -0.75
C ALA A 252 17.40 15.50 0.51
N LEU A 253 17.36 14.61 1.52
CA LEU A 253 16.72 14.87 2.81
C LEU A 253 17.35 16.07 3.52
N ASN A 254 18.68 16.07 3.68
CA ASN A 254 19.39 17.17 4.32
C ASN A 254 19.23 18.49 3.58
N LYS A 255 19.14 18.46 2.25
CA LYS A 255 18.92 19.66 1.46
C LYS A 255 17.57 20.32 1.73
N ILE A 256 16.55 19.52 2.06
CA ILE A 256 15.18 20.00 2.28
C ILE A 256 14.97 20.43 3.73
N TYR A 257 15.45 19.62 4.68
CA TYR A 257 15.14 19.78 6.11
C TYR A 257 16.32 20.25 6.97
N GLY A 258 17.54 20.09 6.47
CA GLY A 258 18.73 20.44 7.23
C GLY A 258 18.95 21.94 7.32
N ASP A 259 19.52 22.37 8.44
CA ASP A 259 20.06 23.70 8.56
C ASP A 259 21.35 23.77 7.72
N ASN A 260 21.71 24.93 7.17
CA ASN A 260 22.79 25.11 6.16
C ASN A 260 24.23 24.72 6.60
N TYR A 261 24.41 23.92 7.64
CA TYR A 261 25.68 23.52 8.24
C TYR A 261 25.98 22.02 8.01
N GLY A 262 26.98 21.73 7.16
CA GLY A 262 27.86 20.55 7.29
C GLY A 262 27.42 19.19 6.70
N LEU A 263 27.70 18.94 5.41
CA LEU A 263 27.53 17.63 4.75
C LEU A 263 28.74 16.67 4.92
N ASP A 264 29.65 16.90 5.87
CA ASP A 264 30.96 16.23 5.84
C ASP A 264 30.92 14.74 6.25
N TRP A 265 29.96 14.31 7.06
CA TRP A 265 29.81 12.91 7.45
C TRP A 265 29.05 12.05 6.42
N LEU A 266 28.24 12.65 5.53
CA LEU A 266 27.51 11.96 4.44
C LEU A 266 28.44 11.28 3.43
N LYS A 267 29.70 11.71 3.35
CA LYS A 267 30.74 11.07 2.53
C LYS A 267 31.08 9.66 3.03
N ALA A 268 30.85 9.34 4.31
CA ALA A 268 31.08 8.01 4.85
C ALA A 268 29.95 7.03 4.50
N VAL A 269 28.69 7.47 4.61
CA VAL A 269 27.50 6.64 4.32
C VAL A 269 27.37 6.33 2.82
N ASN A 270 27.59 7.33 1.94
CA ASN A 270 27.50 7.11 0.49
C ASN A 270 28.66 6.30 -0.11
N ASN A 271 29.78 6.15 0.62
CA ASN A 271 30.95 5.40 0.16
C ASN A 271 31.10 4.04 0.86
N GLY A 272 30.08 3.57 1.58
CA GLY A 272 30.06 2.32 2.37
C GLY A 272 30.06 1.01 1.56
N LEU A 273 30.82 0.94 0.47
CA LEU A 273 31.41 -0.31 -0.02
C LEU A 273 32.70 -0.53 0.76
N GLY A 274 32.65 -1.24 1.89
CA GLY A 274 33.85 -1.80 2.50
C GLY A 274 34.09 -1.55 3.98
N ILE A 275 33.13 -1.85 4.85
CA ILE A 275 33.46 -2.36 6.18
C ILE A 275 32.66 -3.65 6.36
N ALA A 276 33.38 -4.77 6.26
CA ALA A 276 32.86 -6.08 6.63
C ALA A 276 32.51 -6.06 8.12
N MET A 277 31.25 -5.77 8.45
CA MET A 277 30.73 -5.98 9.79
C MET A 277 30.09 -7.36 9.82
N LEU A 278 30.71 -8.23 10.60
CA LEU A 278 30.35 -9.61 10.85
C LEU A 278 28.96 -9.65 11.52
N VAL A 279 27.88 -9.78 10.74
CA VAL A 279 26.54 -9.98 11.30
C VAL A 279 26.40 -11.45 11.70
N LEU A 280 26.53 -11.69 13.00
CA LEU A 280 26.04 -12.91 13.64
C LEU A 280 24.51 -12.82 13.64
N ALA A 281 23.85 -13.40 12.65
CA ALA A 281 22.40 -13.49 12.60
C ALA A 281 21.89 -14.45 13.69
N VAL A 282 21.47 -13.91 14.83
CA VAL A 282 20.61 -14.61 15.78
C VAL A 282 19.18 -14.22 15.45
N ALA A 283 18.48 -15.10 14.74
CA ALA A 283 17.04 -14.96 14.52
C ALA A 283 16.32 -15.23 15.85
N VAL A 284 15.74 -14.18 16.45
CA VAL A 284 14.70 -14.31 17.47
C VAL A 284 13.41 -13.83 16.82
N PHE A 285 12.52 -14.77 16.53
CA PHE A 285 11.13 -14.48 16.22
C PHE A 285 10.42 -14.18 17.55
N GLU A 286 10.03 -12.92 17.76
CA GLU A 286 8.95 -12.60 18.70
C GLU A 286 7.78 -12.00 17.92
N VAL A 287 6.70 -12.77 17.88
CA VAL A 287 5.39 -12.36 17.41
C VAL A 287 4.73 -11.58 18.55
N TRP A 288 4.56 -10.28 18.38
CA TRP A 288 3.67 -9.48 19.23
C TRP A 288 2.44 -9.09 18.42
N PHE A 289 1.34 -9.78 18.69
CA PHE A 289 0.00 -9.21 18.57
C PHE A 289 -0.27 -8.45 19.86
N MET A 290 -0.56 -7.14 19.79
CA MET A 290 -1.24 -6.46 20.90
C MET A 290 -2.29 -5.51 20.35
N ASP A 291 -3.52 -5.86 20.74
CA ASP A 291 -4.78 -5.12 20.94
C ASP A 291 -5.34 -4.20 19.84
#